data_AF-A0A8D2EUX3-F1
#
_entry.id   AF-A0A8D2EUX3-F1
#
_cell.length_a   1.000
_cell.length_b   1.000
_cell.length_c   1.000
_cell.angle_alpha   90.00
_cell.angle_beta   90.00
_cell.angle_gamma   90.00
#
_symmetry.space_group_name_H-M   'P 1'
#
loop_
_entity.id
_entity.type
_entity.pdbx_description
1 polymer ?
#
loop_
_entity_poly.entity_id
_entity_poly.type
_entity_poly.pdbx_seq_one_letter_code
_entity_poly.pdbx_strand_id
1 'polypeptide(L)'
;YVQAHLEVDSSRWKVYSAGNNYITGLQQCSITKRGCRYLSEALQEACSLTNLDLSLNQIARGLWILCQALENPNCNLKHLRLWSCSLMPFYCQHLGSALISNQKLETLDLGQNHLWKSGIIQLFRVLRQRTGSLKTLRLKTYETNLEIKKLLEEVKEKNPKLTIDCNASGATAPPCCDFFC
;
A
#
# COMPACT_ATOMS: atom_id res chain seq x y z
N TYR A 1 -17.08 19.96 3.99
CA TYR A 1 -17.13 18.50 4.20
C TYR A 1 -17.86 17.87 3.02
N VAL A 2 -17.13 17.45 1.98
CA VAL A 2 -17.71 16.67 0.89
C VAL A 2 -17.19 15.25 1.06
N GLN A 3 -18.02 14.40 1.66
CA GLN A 3 -17.83 12.95 1.60
C GLN A 3 -17.75 12.57 0.12
N ALA A 4 -16.74 11.80 -0.27
CA ALA A 4 -16.79 11.07 -1.53
C ALA A 4 -18.05 10.20 -1.48
N HIS A 5 -19.09 10.58 -2.24
CA HIS A 5 -20.25 9.73 -2.45
C HIS A 5 -19.77 8.55 -3.30
N LEU A 6 -19.42 7.46 -2.61
CA LEU A 6 -19.31 6.15 -3.24
C LEU A 6 -20.74 5.68 -3.45
N GLU A 7 -21.30 5.94 -4.63
CA GLU A 7 -22.52 5.25 -5.06
C GLU A 7 -22.15 3.78 -5.29
N VAL A 8 -22.44 2.95 -4.28
CA VAL A 8 -22.29 1.50 -4.36
C VAL A 8 -23.57 0.93 -4.95
N ASP A 9 -23.76 1.07 -6.26
CA ASP A 9 -24.73 0.25 -7.00
C ASP A 9 -23.98 -0.70 -7.94
N SER A 10 -24.41 -1.96 -7.87
CA SER A 10 -24.01 -3.18 -8.57
C SER A 10 -23.75 -3.07 -10.09
N SER A 11 -24.14 -1.95 -10.72
CA SER A 11 -24.13 -1.72 -12.16
C SER A 11 -23.16 -0.64 -12.65
N ARG A 12 -22.56 0.18 -11.77
CA ARG A 12 -21.60 1.24 -12.18
C ARG A 12 -20.55 1.51 -11.10
N TRP A 13 -19.50 0.68 -11.05
CA TRP A 13 -18.32 1.00 -10.22
C TRP A 13 -17.45 2.04 -10.91
N LYS A 14 -17.96 3.26 -11.09
CA LYS A 14 -17.14 4.37 -11.55
C LYS A 14 -16.53 5.03 -10.33
N VAL A 15 -15.23 4.83 -10.16
CA VAL A 15 -14.45 5.53 -9.15
C VAL A 15 -14.31 6.98 -9.63
N TYR A 16 -15.25 7.83 -9.25
CA TYR A 16 -15.17 9.26 -9.54
C TYR A 16 -14.25 9.91 -8.50
N SER A 17 -12.99 10.17 -8.88
CA SER A 17 -12.18 11.16 -8.17
C SER A 17 -12.82 12.53 -8.43
N ALA A 18 -13.59 13.05 -7.49
CA ALA A 18 -14.10 14.41 -7.56
C ALA A 18 -12.92 15.40 -7.47
N GLY A 19 -12.25 15.68 -8.59
CA GLY A 19 -11.14 16.63 -8.74
C GLY A 19 -9.87 16.32 -7.92
N ASN A 20 -9.93 15.40 -6.96
CA ASN A 20 -8.88 15.13 -6.00
C ASN A 20 -8.30 13.75 -6.27
N ASN A 21 -6.97 13.66 -6.41
CA ASN A 21 -6.23 12.44 -6.69
C ASN A 21 -6.17 11.44 -5.49
N TYR A 22 -7.20 11.44 -4.64
CA TYR A 22 -7.25 10.76 -3.35
C TYR A 22 -8.55 9.99 -3.17
N ILE A 23 -8.44 8.75 -2.71
CA ILE A 23 -9.56 7.93 -2.23
C ILE A 23 -9.23 7.45 -0.82
N THR A 24 -10.01 7.92 0.15
CA THR A 24 -9.85 7.57 1.57
C THR A 24 -11.12 6.99 2.22
N GLY A 25 -12.28 7.12 1.58
CA GLY A 25 -13.58 6.65 2.10
C GLY A 25 -13.85 5.15 1.87
N LEU A 26 -12.85 4.37 1.48
CA LEU A 26 -12.98 2.94 1.22
C LEU A 26 -12.63 2.06 2.43
N GLN A 27 -12.31 2.67 3.58
CA GLN A 27 -11.98 1.95 4.80
C GLN A 27 -13.20 1.20 5.36
N GLN A 28 -13.02 -0.07 5.77
CA GLN A 28 -14.09 -0.87 6.36
C GLN A 28 -15.35 -1.04 5.47
N CYS A 29 -15.19 -0.98 4.15
CA CYS A 29 -16.29 -1.10 3.18
C CYS A 29 -16.57 -2.55 2.72
N SER A 30 -16.02 -3.56 3.41
CA SER A 30 -16.14 -4.99 3.03
C SER A 30 -15.81 -5.25 1.56
N ILE A 31 -14.72 -4.64 1.05
CA ILE A 31 -14.33 -4.74 -0.36
C ILE A 31 -14.10 -6.21 -0.73
N THR A 32 -14.94 -6.71 -1.65
CA THR A 32 -14.83 -8.06 -2.19
C THR A 32 -13.77 -8.14 -3.28
N LYS A 33 -13.43 -9.36 -3.73
CA LYS A 33 -12.58 -9.57 -4.91
C LYS A 33 -13.07 -8.82 -6.15
N ARG A 34 -14.39 -8.67 -6.31
CA ARG A 34 -15.01 -7.90 -7.40
C ARG A 34 -14.72 -6.39 -7.25
N GLY A 35 -14.78 -5.86 -6.03
CA GLY A 35 -14.36 -4.49 -5.74
C GLY A 35 -12.88 -4.23 -6.07
N CYS A 36 -11.99 -5.16 -5.73
CA CYS A 36 -10.57 -5.08 -6.13
C CYS A 36 -10.37 -5.05 -7.65
N ARG A 37 -11.23 -5.73 -8.42
CA ARG A 37 -11.19 -5.70 -9.89
C ARG A 37 -11.52 -4.30 -10.42
N TYR A 38 -12.60 -3.70 -9.93
CA TYR A 38 -12.97 -2.34 -10.35
C TYR A 38 -11.91 -1.30 -9.95
N LEU A 39 -11.32 -1.43 -8.76
CA LEU A 39 -10.20 -0.58 -8.35
C LEU A 39 -8.99 -0.75 -9.26
N SER A 40 -8.70 -1.98 -9.68
CA SER A 40 -7.61 -2.28 -10.61
C SER A 40 -7.85 -1.72 -12.00
N GLU A 41 -9.07 -1.84 -12.53
CA GLU A 41 -9.48 -1.20 -13.79
C GLU A 41 -9.29 0.33 -13.70
N ALA A 42 -9.81 0.95 -12.64
CA ALA A 42 -9.66 2.38 -12.42
C ALA A 42 -8.18 2.84 -12.29
N LEU A 43 -7.31 2.03 -11.66
CA LEU A 43 -5.88 2.33 -11.55
C LEU A 43 -5.15 2.21 -12.90
N GLN A 44 -5.63 1.37 -13.81
CA GLN A 44 -5.03 1.14 -15.12
C GLN A 44 -5.53 2.11 -16.19
N GLU A 45 -6.75 2.64 -16.04
CA GLU A 45 -7.34 3.64 -16.94
C GLU A 45 -6.76 5.05 -16.71
N ALA A 46 -5.46 5.24 -17.00
CA ALA A 46 -4.75 6.54 -17.02
C ALA A 46 -5.23 7.55 -15.96
N CYS A 47 -5.53 7.04 -14.76
CA CYS A 47 -6.28 7.79 -13.77
C CYS A 47 -5.32 8.69 -13.02
N SER A 48 -5.79 9.89 -12.66
CA SER A 48 -4.99 10.84 -11.89
C SER A 48 -4.81 10.42 -10.44
N LEU A 49 -5.38 9.29 -10.01
CA LEU A 49 -5.33 8.78 -8.65
C LEU A 49 -3.88 8.54 -8.17
N THR A 50 -3.47 9.30 -7.17
CA THR A 50 -2.16 9.19 -6.53
C THR A 50 -2.24 8.57 -5.14
N ASN A 51 -3.40 8.57 -4.49
CA ASN A 51 -3.56 8.11 -3.11
C ASN A 51 -4.77 7.18 -2.96
N LEU A 52 -4.53 6.00 -2.38
CA LEU A 52 -5.56 4.99 -2.15
C LEU A 52 -5.41 4.38 -0.76
N ASP A 53 -6.46 4.51 0.05
CA ASP A 53 -6.56 3.90 1.37
C ASP A 53 -7.63 2.81 1.37
N LEU A 54 -7.20 1.56 1.55
CA LEU A 54 -8.04 0.37 1.63
C LEU A 54 -8.03 -0.26 3.02
N SER A 55 -7.59 0.48 4.04
CA SER A 55 -7.42 -0.04 5.40
C SER A 55 -8.70 -0.69 5.94
N LEU A 56 -8.55 -1.64 6.86
CA LEU A 56 -9.66 -2.35 7.51
C LEU A 56 -10.56 -3.14 6.53
N ASN A 57 -10.04 -3.55 5.37
CA ASN A 57 -10.76 -4.43 4.43
C ASN A 57 -10.05 -5.77 4.26
N GLN A 58 -10.83 -6.84 4.07
CA GLN A 58 -10.30 -8.18 3.80
C GLN A 58 -9.88 -8.36 2.33
N ILE A 59 -8.98 -7.50 1.84
CA ILE A 59 -8.58 -7.46 0.43
C ILE A 59 -7.67 -8.61 -0.01
N ALA A 60 -7.24 -9.49 0.89
CA ALA A 60 -6.28 -10.56 0.63
C ALA A 60 -6.58 -11.35 -0.66
N ARG A 61 -7.86 -11.74 -0.87
CA ARG A 61 -8.30 -12.49 -2.07
C ARG A 61 -8.23 -11.70 -3.39
N GLY A 62 -8.20 -10.38 -3.30
CA GLY A 62 -8.11 -9.46 -4.44
C GLY A 62 -6.78 -8.72 -4.53
N LEU A 63 -5.84 -8.95 -3.62
CA LEU A 63 -4.58 -8.21 -3.57
C LEU A 63 -3.76 -8.39 -4.85
N TRP A 64 -3.69 -9.60 -5.40
CA TRP A 64 -2.96 -9.86 -6.64
C TRP A 64 -3.48 -9.02 -7.81
N ILE A 65 -4.79 -8.71 -7.84
CA ILE A 65 -5.43 -7.87 -8.87
C ILE A 65 -4.99 -6.41 -8.72
N LEU A 66 -4.83 -5.94 -7.47
CA LEU A 66 -4.28 -4.63 -7.18
C LEU A 66 -2.78 -4.56 -7.51
N CYS A 67 -2.01 -5.61 -7.21
CA CYS A 67 -0.60 -5.72 -7.59
C CYS A 67 -0.41 -5.63 -9.10
N GLN A 68 -1.22 -6.32 -9.90
CA GLN A 68 -1.19 -6.19 -11.37
C GLN A 68 -1.47 -4.76 -11.84
N ALA A 69 -2.38 -4.04 -11.17
CA ALA A 69 -2.63 -2.64 -11.48
C ALA A 69 -1.39 -1.77 -11.19
N LEU A 70 -0.69 -2.03 -10.09
CA LEU A 70 0.55 -1.31 -9.75
C LEU A 70 1.67 -1.60 -10.75
N GLU A 71 1.71 -2.80 -11.34
CA GLU A 71 2.70 -3.16 -12.37
C GLU A 71 2.45 -2.43 -13.71
N ASN A 72 1.24 -1.92 -13.92
CA ASN A 72 0.90 -1.19 -15.13
C ASN A 72 1.61 0.18 -15.18
N PRO A 73 2.31 0.54 -16.28
CA PRO A 73 3.02 1.81 -16.40
C PRO A 73 2.12 3.04 -16.31
N ASN A 74 0.82 2.91 -16.61
CA ASN A 74 -0.16 4.00 -16.53
C ASN A 74 -0.66 4.26 -15.11
N CYS A 75 -0.41 3.35 -14.17
CA CYS A 75 -0.77 3.55 -12.77
C CYS A 75 0.02 4.73 -12.21
N ASN A 76 -0.68 5.73 -11.63
CA ASN A 76 -0.06 6.93 -11.07
C ASN A 76 -0.04 6.92 -9.53
N LEU A 77 -0.34 5.77 -8.92
CA LEU A 77 -0.44 5.66 -7.48
C LEU A 77 0.92 5.90 -6.81
N LYS A 78 0.94 6.88 -5.90
CA LYS A 78 2.09 7.27 -5.09
C LYS A 78 1.97 6.77 -3.66
N HIS A 79 0.76 6.69 -3.12
CA HIS A 79 0.53 6.30 -1.73
C HIS A 79 -0.55 5.22 -1.66
N LEU A 80 -0.18 4.07 -1.09
CA LEU A 80 -1.08 2.94 -0.88
C LEU A 80 -1.09 2.56 0.60
N ARG A 81 -2.27 2.55 1.20
CA ARG A 81 -2.48 2.11 2.58
C ARG A 81 -3.32 0.83 2.62
N LEU A 82 -2.73 -0.23 3.14
CA LEU A 82 -3.32 -1.55 3.35
C LEU A 82 -3.26 -1.93 4.83
N TRP A 83 -3.56 -0.98 5.71
CA TRP A 83 -3.45 -1.17 7.15
C TRP A 83 -4.57 -2.11 7.66
N SER A 84 -4.21 -3.12 8.44
CA SER A 84 -5.16 -4.12 8.98
C SER A 84 -6.04 -4.76 7.89
N CYS A 85 -5.39 -5.27 6.84
CA CYS A 85 -6.03 -5.84 5.66
C CYS A 85 -6.00 -7.38 5.61
N SER A 86 -5.73 -8.02 6.76
CA SER A 86 -5.57 -9.47 6.91
C SER A 86 -4.53 -10.08 5.96
N LEU A 87 -3.47 -9.33 5.64
CA LEU A 87 -2.39 -9.82 4.80
C LEU A 87 -1.50 -10.80 5.56
N MET A 88 -1.19 -11.90 4.89
CA MET A 88 -0.32 -13.01 5.33
C MET A 88 1.00 -13.03 4.53
N PRO A 89 2.03 -13.79 4.96
CA PRO A 89 3.34 -13.79 4.31
C PRO A 89 3.29 -14.14 2.82
N PHE A 90 2.41 -15.07 2.42
CA PHE A 90 2.21 -15.52 1.04
C PHE A 90 2.00 -14.35 0.05
N TYR A 91 1.30 -13.30 0.48
CA TYR A 91 0.98 -12.16 -0.36
C TYR A 91 2.16 -11.20 -0.60
N CYS A 92 3.25 -11.33 0.18
CA CYS A 92 4.44 -10.49 0.03
C CYS A 92 5.17 -10.74 -1.29
N GLN A 93 5.01 -11.92 -1.90
CA GLN A 93 5.54 -12.18 -3.25
C GLN A 93 4.88 -11.28 -4.31
N HIS A 94 3.56 -11.13 -4.26
CA HIS A 94 2.82 -10.26 -5.18
C HIS A 94 3.15 -8.78 -4.95
N LEU A 95 3.23 -8.36 -3.68
CA LEU A 95 3.67 -7.01 -3.33
C LEU A 95 5.11 -6.75 -3.79
N GLY A 96 5.99 -7.74 -3.64
CA GLY A 96 7.37 -7.67 -4.11
C GLY A 96 7.47 -7.45 -5.62
N SER A 97 6.75 -8.26 -6.41
CA SER A 97 6.66 -8.11 -7.87
C SER A 97 6.19 -6.71 -8.26
N ALA A 98 5.08 -6.26 -7.65
CA ALA A 98 4.54 -4.93 -7.89
C ALA A 98 5.53 -3.82 -7.55
N LEU A 99 6.28 -3.95 -6.45
CA LEU A 99 7.31 -2.98 -6.07
C LEU A 99 8.47 -2.95 -7.07
N ILE A 100 8.91 -4.09 -7.61
CA ILE A 100 9.99 -4.14 -8.61
C ILE A 100 9.57 -3.38 -9.88
N SER A 101 8.37 -3.65 -10.38
CA SER A 101 7.87 -3.05 -11.61
C SER A 101 7.46 -1.59 -11.43
N ASN A 102 6.84 -1.24 -10.29
CA ASN A 102 6.33 0.09 -10.04
C ASN A 102 7.44 1.04 -9.57
N GLN A 103 7.68 2.08 -10.38
CA GLN A 103 8.67 3.12 -10.11
C GLN A 103 8.04 4.44 -9.63
N LYS A 104 6.75 4.48 -9.32
CA LYS A 104 6.02 5.70 -8.91
C LYS A 104 5.53 5.66 -7.45
N LEU A 105 5.39 4.48 -6.85
CA LEU A 105 4.90 4.32 -5.49
C LEU A 105 5.93 4.83 -4.46
N GLU A 106 5.57 5.91 -3.78
CA GLU A 106 6.41 6.61 -2.80
C GLU A 106 6.14 6.13 -1.36
N THR A 107 4.92 5.70 -1.04
CA THR A 107 4.54 5.20 0.29
C THR A 107 3.72 3.93 0.22
N LEU A 108 4.13 2.92 1.00
CA LEU A 108 3.36 1.71 1.23
C LEU A 108 3.20 1.49 2.74
N ASP A 109 1.97 1.41 3.22
CA ASP A 109 1.66 1.11 4.61
C ASP A 109 0.94 -0.24 4.72
N LEU A 110 1.63 -1.21 5.33
CA LEU A 110 1.19 -2.57 5.61
C LEU A 110 1.02 -2.79 7.12
N GLY A 111 0.87 -1.73 7.92
CA GLY A 111 0.72 -1.84 9.37
C GLY A 111 -0.45 -2.74 9.80
N GLN A 112 -0.36 -3.30 11.00
CA GLN A 112 -1.36 -4.24 11.54
C GLN A 112 -1.73 -5.43 10.63
N ASN A 113 -0.80 -5.90 9.78
CA ASN A 113 -0.91 -7.17 9.08
C ASN A 113 -0.04 -8.25 9.72
N HIS A 114 -0.35 -9.52 9.44
CA HIS A 114 0.35 -10.69 9.97
C HIS A 114 1.35 -11.23 8.94
N LEU A 115 2.31 -10.40 8.53
CA LEU A 115 3.30 -10.76 7.50
C LEU A 115 4.34 -11.77 7.98
N TRP A 116 4.45 -11.97 9.30
CA TRP A 116 5.44 -12.81 9.98
C TRP A 116 6.88 -12.56 9.52
N LYS A 117 7.83 -13.36 10.03
CA LYS A 117 9.25 -13.25 9.64
C LYS A 117 9.44 -13.43 8.13
N SER A 118 8.78 -14.43 7.54
CA SER A 118 8.98 -14.81 6.14
C SER A 118 8.53 -13.71 5.16
N GLY A 119 7.40 -13.04 5.40
CA GLY A 119 6.91 -11.97 4.54
C GLY A 119 7.80 -10.72 4.61
N ILE A 120 8.24 -10.35 5.81
CA ILE A 120 9.16 -9.22 6.00
C ILE A 120 10.48 -9.46 5.25
N ILE A 121 11.06 -10.66 5.38
CA ILE A 121 12.30 -11.02 4.67
C ILE A 121 12.12 -10.94 3.15
N GLN A 122 11.00 -11.42 2.62
CA GLN A 122 10.72 -11.33 1.19
C GLN A 122 10.68 -9.87 0.72
N LEU A 123 9.97 -8.98 1.44
CA LEU A 123 9.90 -7.57 1.11
C LEU A 123 11.28 -6.90 1.18
N PHE A 124 12.07 -7.16 2.22
CA PHE A 124 13.40 -6.55 2.37
C PHE A 124 14.38 -7.05 1.31
N ARG A 125 14.33 -8.32 0.92
CA ARG A 125 15.14 -8.85 -0.19
C ARG A 125 14.84 -8.13 -1.51
N VAL A 126 13.57 -7.84 -1.77
CA VAL A 126 13.14 -7.05 -2.93
C VAL A 126 13.65 -5.62 -2.83
N LEU A 127 13.49 -4.96 -1.67
CA LEU A 127 13.95 -3.58 -1.47
C LEU A 127 15.46 -3.43 -1.57
N ARG A 128 16.23 -4.45 -1.19
CA ARG A 128 17.68 -4.51 -1.35
C ARG A 128 18.13 -4.55 -2.82
N GLN A 129 17.26 -4.98 -3.73
CA GLN A 129 17.57 -5.14 -5.15
C GLN A 129 17.10 -3.95 -5.99
N ARG A 130 16.29 -3.03 -5.45
CA ARG A 130 15.74 -1.87 -6.19
C ARG A 130 16.07 -0.54 -5.53
N THR A 131 16.38 0.46 -6.36
CA THR A 131 16.38 1.87 -5.98
C THR A 131 15.18 2.56 -6.62
N GLY A 132 13.99 2.20 -6.16
CA GLY A 132 12.74 2.78 -6.66
C GLY A 132 12.36 4.09 -5.96
N SER A 133 11.22 4.66 -6.33
CA SER A 133 10.67 5.89 -5.73
C SER A 133 10.11 5.73 -4.31
N LEU A 134 10.10 4.50 -3.77
CA LEU A 134 9.58 4.23 -2.43
C LEU A 134 10.45 4.94 -1.39
N LYS A 135 9.83 5.89 -0.68
CA LYS A 135 10.44 6.68 0.41
C LYS A 135 10.01 6.18 1.77
N THR A 136 8.83 5.56 1.87
CA THR A 136 8.29 5.11 3.16
C THR A 136 7.65 3.74 3.04
N LEU A 137 8.10 2.81 3.89
CA LEU A 137 7.44 1.54 4.14
C LEU A 137 7.05 1.46 5.61
N ARG A 138 5.76 1.26 5.89
CA ARG A 138 5.28 0.98 7.25
C ARG A 138 4.86 -0.47 7.35
N LEU A 139 5.31 -1.18 8.38
CA LEU A 139 4.91 -2.55 8.67
C LEU A 139 5.05 -2.83 10.17
N LYS A 140 4.47 -3.92 10.64
CA LYS A 140 4.56 -4.31 12.05
C LYS A 140 5.55 -5.45 12.21
N THR A 141 6.59 -5.26 13.02
CA THR A 141 7.54 -6.33 13.39
C THR A 141 7.37 -6.66 14.86
N TYR A 142 7.28 -7.94 15.19
CA TYR A 142 7.06 -8.40 16.57
C TYR A 142 8.30 -9.01 17.22
N GLU A 143 9.38 -9.21 16.46
CA GLU A 143 10.54 -9.98 16.91
C GLU A 143 11.84 -9.26 16.55
N THR A 144 12.77 -9.23 17.50
CA THR A 144 14.17 -8.84 17.28
C THR A 144 14.89 -9.96 16.53
N ASN A 145 14.59 -10.12 15.25
CA ASN A 145 15.25 -11.12 14.42
C ASN A 145 16.56 -10.56 13.84
N LEU A 146 17.69 -11.21 14.12
CA LEU A 146 19.02 -10.77 13.66
C LEU A 146 19.11 -10.72 12.12
N GLU A 147 18.43 -11.64 11.42
CA GLU A 147 18.40 -11.66 9.95
C GLU A 147 17.64 -10.44 9.40
N ILE A 148 16.48 -10.11 9.98
CA ILE A 148 15.70 -8.92 9.60
C ILE A 148 16.51 -7.65 9.87
N LYS A 149 17.21 -7.57 11.02
CA LYS A 149 18.09 -6.43 11.34
C LYS A 149 19.21 -6.27 10.33
N LYS A 150 19.92 -7.36 9.98
CA LYS A 150 20.97 -7.33 8.96
C LYS A 150 20.44 -6.87 7.60
N LEU A 151 19.33 -7.45 7.14
CA LEU A 151 18.67 -7.06 5.89
C LEU A 151 18.21 -5.60 5.91
N LEU A 152 17.73 -5.10 7.05
CA LEU A 152 17.33 -3.70 7.19
C LEU A 152 18.51 -2.75 6.99
N GLU A 153 19.67 -3.06 7.58
CA GLU A 153 20.88 -2.24 7.39
C GLU A 153 21.35 -2.30 5.93
N GLU A 154 21.38 -3.47 5.30
CA GLU A 154 21.70 -3.60 3.86
C GLU A 154 20.74 -2.79 2.96
N VAL A 155 19.45 -2.75 3.30
CA VAL A 155 18.44 -1.95 2.58
C VAL A 155 18.71 -0.45 2.76
N LYS A 156 19.04 0.00 3.98
CA LYS A 156 19.36 1.41 4.27
C LYS A 156 20.66 1.86 3.62
N GLU A 157 21.68 1.01 3.59
CA GLU A 157 22.95 1.30 2.92
C GLU A 157 22.73 1.55 1.42
N LYS A 158 21.88 0.73 0.77
CA LYS A 158 21.56 0.89 -0.65
C LYS A 158 20.56 2.00 -0.95
N ASN A 159 19.64 2.27 -0.02
CA ASN A 159 18.62 3.30 -0.17
C ASN A 159 18.49 4.11 1.12
N PRO A 160 19.43 5.06 1.39
CA PRO A 160 19.45 5.82 2.63
C PRO A 160 18.26 6.77 2.79
N LYS A 161 17.51 7.02 1.71
CA LYS A 161 16.29 7.84 1.73
C LYS A 161 15.05 7.05 2.11
N LEU A 162 15.10 5.72 2.10
CA LEU A 162 13.97 4.87 2.46
C LEU A 162 13.81 4.84 3.99
N THR A 163 12.69 5.37 4.46
CA THR A 163 12.27 5.27 5.85
C THR A 163 11.44 4.02 6.05
N ILE A 164 11.86 3.13 6.95
CA ILE A 164 11.11 1.93 7.33
C ILE A 164 10.62 2.09 8.76
N ASP A 165 9.31 2.22 8.92
CA ASP A 165 8.65 2.28 10.22
C ASP A 165 8.12 0.87 10.58
N CYS A 166 8.81 0.23 11.52
CA CYS A 166 8.49 -1.10 12.03
C CYS A 166 7.49 -1.10 13.19
N ASN A 167 7.11 0.09 13.69
CA ASN A 167 6.28 0.30 14.87
C ASN A 167 4.91 0.84 14.51
N ALA A 168 4.33 0.42 13.38
CA ALA A 168 2.98 0.79 12.95
C ALA A 168 1.87 0.23 13.89
N SER A 169 1.89 0.64 15.15
CA SER A 169 0.74 0.75 16.04
C SER A 169 -0.08 1.93 15.53
N GLY A 170 -1.41 1.86 15.59
CA GLY A 170 -2.29 2.85 14.97
C GLY A 170 -2.21 4.30 15.51
N ALA A 171 -1.15 4.68 16.23
CA ALA A 171 -0.94 6.03 16.73
C ALA A 171 -0.12 6.85 15.72
N THR A 172 -0.82 7.32 14.69
CA THR A 172 -0.71 8.64 14.04
C THR A 172 -1.33 8.52 12.66
N ALA A 173 -2.58 8.96 12.54
CA ALA A 173 -2.92 9.74 11.37
C ALA A 173 -1.82 10.81 11.20
N PRO A 174 -1.40 11.18 9.98
CA PRO A 174 -0.65 12.43 9.85
C PRO A 174 -1.43 13.50 10.61
N PRO A 175 -0.79 14.35 11.44
CA PRO A 175 -1.51 15.46 12.06
C PRO A 175 -2.24 16.17 10.92
N CYS A 176 -3.56 16.14 11.01
CA CYS A 176 -4.40 16.94 10.17
C CYS A 176 -4.09 18.36 10.61
N CYS A 177 -3.23 19.04 9.85
CA CYS A 177 -2.75 20.40 10.10
C CYS A 177 -1.90 20.53 11.38
N ASP A 178 -0.69 21.10 11.21
CA ASP A 178 -0.13 22.14 12.09
C ASP A 178 1.35 22.32 11.72
N PHE A 179 1.55 23.14 10.68
CA PHE A 179 2.77 23.90 10.49
C PHE A 179 2.34 25.34 10.24
N PHE A 180 1.82 26.00 11.28
CA PHE A 180 1.85 27.44 11.53
C PHE A 180 1.23 27.69 12.92
N CYS A 181 2.09 27.70 13.95
CA CYS A 181 2.09 28.60 15.10
C CYS A 181 3.51 28.56 15.69
#